data_AF-A0A976K9V1-F1
#
_entry.id   AF-A0A976K9V1-F1
#
_cell.length_a   1.000
_cell.length_b   1.000
_cell.length_c   1.000
_cell.angle_alpha   90.00
_cell.angle_beta   90.00
_cell.angle_gamma   90.00
#
_symmetry.space_group_name_H-M   'P 1'
#
loop_
_entity.id
_entity.type
_entity.pdbx_description
1 polymer ?
#
loop_
_entity_poly.entity_id
_entity_poly.type
_entity_poly.pdbx_seq_one_letter_code
_entity_poly.pdbx_strand_id
1 'polypeptide(L)'
;MSNAQCQGLHLDPSTREDARRRLLSIKGHVEGILRMLEDETVYCVDALKQIKAVNGALEKVAGLVLRSHLRDHVVTAQQRGDVDEIVEELMEVLKYR
;
A
#
# COMPACT_ATOMS: atom_id res chain seq x y z
N MET A 1 -26.53 -18.40 0.65
CA MET A 1 -25.22 -19.09 0.73
C MET A 1 -24.16 -18.06 0.35
N SER A 2 -23.73 -17.26 1.32
CA SER A 2 -22.66 -16.26 1.15
C SER A 2 -21.44 -16.81 1.89
N ASN A 3 -20.37 -17.08 1.14
CA ASN A 3 -19.06 -17.32 1.74
C ASN A 3 -17.96 -16.92 0.75
N ALA A 4 -18.04 -15.70 0.23
CA ALA A 4 -17.02 -15.10 -0.62
C ALA A 4 -16.09 -14.16 0.16
N GLN A 5 -15.85 -14.47 1.43
CA GLN A 5 -14.91 -13.69 2.22
C GLN A 5 -13.49 -13.98 1.73
N CYS A 6 -12.84 -12.96 1.17
CA CYS A 6 -11.40 -12.95 0.92
C CYS A 6 -10.63 -12.88 2.24
N GLN A 7 -10.71 -13.94 3.07
CA GLN A 7 -9.98 -14.03 4.32
C GLN A 7 -8.52 -14.41 4.04
N GLY A 8 -7.67 -13.41 3.80
CA GLY A 8 -6.22 -13.59 3.80
C GLY A 8 -5.46 -12.68 2.85
N LEU A 9 -4.17 -12.46 3.13
CA LEU A 9 -3.24 -11.74 2.26
C LEU A 9 -2.87 -12.59 1.03
N HIS A 10 -3.82 -12.77 0.12
CA HIS A 10 -3.65 -13.54 -1.11
C HIS A 10 -3.01 -12.66 -2.20
N LEU A 11 -1.73 -12.31 -1.98
CA LEU A 11 -0.89 -11.67 -3.00
C LEU A 11 -0.01 -12.70 -3.68
N ASP A 12 0.19 -12.53 -4.98
CA ASP A 12 1.22 -13.29 -5.68
C ASP A 12 2.59 -13.16 -4.94
N PRO A 13 3.36 -14.25 -4.79
CA PRO A 13 4.57 -14.25 -3.98
C PRO A 13 5.61 -13.21 -4.42
N SER A 14 5.67 -12.91 -5.72
CA SER A 14 6.62 -11.95 -6.28
C SER A 14 6.28 -10.51 -5.89
N THR A 15 5.00 -10.14 -5.95
CA THR A 15 4.51 -8.84 -5.49
C THR A 15 4.65 -8.71 -3.98
N ARG A 16 4.36 -9.78 -3.22
CA ARG A 16 4.54 -9.76 -1.77
C ARG A 16 5.98 -9.45 -1.38
N GLU A 17 6.96 -10.08 -2.03
CA GLU A 17 8.38 -9.82 -1.77
C GLU A 17 8.81 -8.43 -2.24
N ASP A 18 8.35 -7.95 -3.41
CA ASP A 18 8.66 -6.59 -3.87
C ASP A 18 8.07 -5.52 -2.94
N ALA A 19 6.80 -5.67 -2.53
CA ALA A 19 6.15 -4.79 -1.58
C ALA A 19 6.91 -4.76 -0.25
N ARG A 20 7.26 -5.93 0.29
CA ARG A 20 8.05 -6.06 1.52
C ARG A 20 9.39 -5.34 1.42
N ARG A 21 10.15 -5.57 0.35
CA ARG A 21 11.45 -4.93 0.11
C ARG A 21 11.33 -3.41 0.06
N ARG A 22 10.31 -2.88 -0.63
CA ARG A 22 10.06 -1.44 -0.71
C ARG A 22 9.68 -0.85 0.65
N LEU A 23 8.85 -1.55 1.43
CA LEU A 23 8.49 -1.14 2.78
C LEU A 23 9.71 -1.13 3.72
N LEU A 24 10.63 -2.09 3.60
CA LEU A 24 11.90 -2.08 4.34
C LEU A 24 12.77 -0.86 3.97
N SER A 25 12.82 -0.49 2.69
CA SER A 25 13.50 0.73 2.25
C SER A 25 12.82 1.99 2.80
N ILE A 26 11.48 2.05 2.77
CA ILE A 26 10.71 3.16 3.33
C ILE A 26 10.95 3.28 4.83
N LYS A 27 11.01 2.15 5.56
CA LYS A 27 11.35 2.14 7.00
C LYS A 27 12.69 2.84 7.24
N GLY A 28 13.74 2.48 6.49
CA GLY A 28 15.05 3.14 6.62
C GLY A 28 15.02 4.63 6.26
N HIS A 29 14.16 5.03 5.33
CA HIS A 29 13.95 6.45 4.99
C HIS A 29 13.27 7.21 6.15
N VAL A 30 12.24 6.62 6.76
CA VAL A 30 11.59 7.18 7.95
C VAL A 30 12.57 7.31 9.11
N GLU A 31 13.42 6.30 9.35
CA GLU A 31 14.51 6.40 10.34
C GLU A 31 15.49 7.54 10.02
N GLY A 32 15.75 7.82 8.75
CA GLY A 32 16.52 8.98 8.32
C GLY A 32 15.85 10.31 8.65
N ILE A 33 14.54 10.41 8.44
CA ILE A 33 13.76 11.59 8.82
C ILE A 33 13.78 11.81 10.34
N LEU A 34 13.65 10.74 11.13
CA LEU A 34 13.76 10.85 12.59
C LEU A 34 15.09 11.47 13.01
N ARG A 35 16.21 11.02 12.44
CA ARG A 35 17.54 11.63 12.68
C ARG A 35 17.60 13.09 12.25
N MET A 36 16.94 13.47 11.16
CA MET A 36 16.86 14.87 10.72
C MET A 36 16.12 15.74 11.73
N LEU A 37 15.13 15.20 12.46
CA LEU A 37 14.37 15.95 13.46
C LEU A 37 15.12 16.13 14.79
N GLU A 38 16.16 15.34 15.02
CA GLU A 38 17.05 15.47 16.19
C GLU A 38 18.12 16.55 16.00
N ASP A 39 18.32 17.03 14.76
CA ASP A 39 19.33 18.02 14.40
C ASP A 39 18.69 19.41 14.17
N GLU A 40 18.92 20.33 15.11
CA GLU A 40 18.39 21.70 15.05
C GLU A 40 18.91 22.53 13.86
N THR A 41 19.99 22.09 13.20
CA THR A 41 20.54 22.76 12.01
C THR A 41 19.79 22.39 10.73
N VAL A 42 18.96 21.34 10.75
CA VAL A 42 18.21 20.89 9.57
C VAL A 42 17.09 21.86 9.24
N TYR A 43 17.05 22.30 7.99
CA TYR A 43 15.99 23.16 7.50
C TYR A 43 14.66 22.40 7.36
N CYS A 44 13.58 22.96 7.92
CA CYS A 44 12.27 22.33 7.96
C CYS A 44 11.76 21.90 6.57
N VAL A 45 12.06 22.68 5.52
CA VAL A 45 11.65 22.34 4.14
C VAL A 45 12.33 21.05 3.65
N ASP A 46 13.54 20.75 4.08
CA ASP A 46 14.23 19.53 3.67
C ASP A 46 13.63 18.30 4.35
N ALA A 47 13.27 18.40 5.63
CA ALA A 47 12.48 17.35 6.30
C ALA A 47 11.13 17.14 5.60
N LEU A 48 10.42 18.22 5.23
CA LEU A 48 9.16 18.13 4.48
C LEU A 48 9.34 17.45 3.11
N LYS A 49 10.43 17.74 2.37
CA LYS A 49 10.74 17.04 1.12
C LYS A 49 10.93 15.54 1.33
N GLN A 50 11.64 15.14 2.38
CA GLN A 50 11.84 13.71 2.69
C GLN A 50 10.53 13.02 3.07
N ILE A 51 9.67 13.67 3.87
CA ILE A 51 8.34 13.15 4.20
C ILE A 51 7.51 12.97 2.93
N LYS A 52 7.53 13.94 2.00
CA LYS A 52 6.83 13.81 0.72
C LYS A 52 7.39 12.68 -0.15
N ALA A 53 8.70 12.45 -0.12
CA ALA A 53 9.31 11.31 -0.80
C ALA A 53 8.83 9.97 -0.23
N VAL A 54 8.71 9.86 1.10
CA VAL A 54 8.14 8.68 1.78
C VAL A 54 6.68 8.47 1.37
N ASN A 55 5.85 9.52 1.36
CA ASN A 55 4.46 9.41 0.93
C ASN A 55 4.35 8.88 -0.52
N GLY A 56 5.12 9.44 -1.45
CA GLY A 56 5.14 8.97 -2.84
C GLY A 56 5.66 7.54 -2.98
N ALA A 57 6.54 7.08 -2.10
CA ALA A 57 6.99 5.70 -2.06
C ALA A 57 5.88 4.75 -1.53
N LEU A 58 5.16 5.16 -0.48
CA LEU A 58 4.01 4.42 0.05
C LEU A 58 2.90 4.28 -0.99
N GLU A 59 2.58 5.35 -1.73
CA GLU A 59 1.58 5.32 -2.82
C GLU A 59 1.95 4.30 -3.90
N LYS A 60 3.25 4.17 -4.25
CA LYS A 60 3.72 3.18 -5.21
C LYS A 60 3.54 1.75 -4.70
N VAL A 61 3.77 1.51 -3.41
CA VAL A 61 3.55 0.20 -2.78
C VAL A 61 2.06 -0.12 -2.71
N ALA A 62 1.22 0.84 -2.32
CA ALA A 62 -0.24 0.68 -2.29
C ALA A 62 -0.78 0.33 -3.68
N GLY A 63 -0.33 1.04 -4.72
CA GLY A 63 -0.72 0.74 -6.10
C GLY A 63 -0.24 -0.64 -6.59
N LEU A 64 0.91 -1.12 -6.10
CA LEU A 64 1.41 -2.46 -6.40
C LEU A 64 0.51 -3.54 -5.80
N VAL A 65 0.18 -3.41 -4.51
CA VAL A 65 -0.72 -4.34 -3.80
C VAL A 65 -2.10 -4.34 -4.45
N LEU A 66 -2.64 -3.15 -4.75
CA LEU A 66 -3.94 -3.01 -5.39
C LEU A 66 -3.99 -3.72 -6.75
N ARG A 67 -2.98 -3.54 -7.60
CA ARG A 67 -2.95 -4.21 -8.91
C ARG A 67 -2.92 -5.74 -8.80
N SER A 68 -2.22 -6.28 -7.79
CA SER A 68 -2.21 -7.72 -7.52
C SER A 68 -3.60 -8.20 -7.10
N HIS A 69 -4.25 -7.51 -6.15
CA HIS A 69 -5.61 -7.82 -5.72
C HIS A 69 -6.63 -7.78 -6.88
N LEU A 70 -6.59 -6.75 -7.72
CA LEU A 70 -7.48 -6.64 -8.89
C LEU A 70 -7.31 -7.80 -9.87
N ARG A 71 -6.08 -8.29 -10.08
CA ARG A 71 -5.82 -9.42 -10.99
C ARG A 71 -6.34 -10.73 -10.44
N ASP A 72 -6.14 -10.98 -9.15
CA ASP A 72 -6.43 -12.28 -8.55
C ASP A 72 -7.91 -12.41 -8.15
N HIS A 73 -8.53 -11.32 -7.73
CA HIS A 73 -9.89 -11.37 -7.16
C HIS A 73 -10.97 -10.81 -8.08
N VAL A 74 -10.74 -9.69 -8.77
CA VAL A 74 -11.79 -9.08 -9.60
C VAL A 74 -12.04 -9.87 -10.90
N VAL A 75 -10.98 -10.46 -11.49
CA VAL A 75 -11.10 -11.22 -12.75
C VAL A 75 -12.08 -12.39 -12.65
N THR A 76 -12.20 -13.00 -11.48
CA THR A 76 -13.08 -14.15 -11.21
C THR A 76 -14.30 -13.79 -10.37
N ALA A 77 -14.48 -12.51 -10.01
CA ALA A 77 -15.54 -12.07 -9.10
C ALA A 77 -16.95 -12.33 -9.64
N GLN A 78 -17.16 -12.11 -10.95
CA GLN A 78 -18.44 -12.41 -11.60
C GLN A 78 -18.84 -13.88 -11.47
N GLN A 79 -17.86 -14.80 -11.48
CA GLN A 79 -18.10 -16.24 -11.36
C GLN A 79 -18.37 -16.66 -9.92
N ARG A 80 -17.78 -15.94 -8.94
CA ARG A 80 -18.01 -16.17 -7.51
C ARG A 80 -19.26 -15.48 -6.97
N GLY A 81 -19.80 -14.50 -7.70
CA GLY A 81 -20.99 -13.75 -7.28
C GLY A 81 -20.71 -12.71 -6.19
N ASP A 82 -19.48 -12.21 -6.10
CA ASP A 82 -18.98 -11.31 -5.05
C ASP A 82 -18.51 -9.94 -5.58
N VAL A 83 -18.99 -9.56 -6.78
CA VAL A 83 -18.59 -8.31 -7.46
C VAL A 83 -18.91 -7.07 -6.60
N ASP A 84 -20.13 -6.96 -6.09
CA ASP A 84 -20.56 -5.78 -5.33
C ASP A 84 -19.78 -5.64 -4.02
N GLU A 85 -19.50 -6.75 -3.33
CA GLU A 85 -18.71 -6.78 -2.09
C GLU A 85 -17.28 -6.28 -2.31
N ILE A 86 -16.59 -6.79 -3.34
CA ILE A 86 -15.22 -6.37 -3.67
C ILE A 86 -15.16 -4.91 -4.11
N VAL A 87 -16.18 -4.44 -4.84
CA VAL A 87 -16.28 -3.03 -5.26
C VAL A 87 -16.46 -2.13 -4.04
N GLU A 88 -17.36 -2.45 -3.11
CA GLU A 88 -17.55 -1.68 -1.89
C GLU A 88 -16.29 -1.65 -1.03
N GLU A 89 -15.66 -2.80 -0.79
CA GLU A 89 -14.41 -2.89 -0.01
C GLU A 89 -13.30 -2.01 -0.63
N LEU A 90 -13.10 -2.11 -1.94
CA LEU A 90 -12.08 -1.32 -2.62
C LEU A 90 -12.41 0.18 -2.59
N MET A 91 -13.67 0.55 -2.76
CA MET A 91 -14.10 1.94 -2.67
C MET A 91 -13.89 2.51 -1.26
N GLU A 92 -14.03 1.72 -0.20
CA GLU A 92 -13.69 2.15 1.16
C GLU A 92 -12.19 2.43 1.33
N VAL A 93 -11.32 1.54 0.84
CA VAL A 93 -9.86 1.74 0.90
C VAL A 93 -9.44 3.00 0.14
N LEU A 94 -10.06 3.28 -0.99
CA LEU A 94 -9.72 4.43 -1.83
C LEU A 94 -10.19 5.79 -1.28
N LYS A 95 -11.06 5.82 -0.26
CA LYS A 95 -11.50 7.07 0.38
C LYS A 95 -10.40 7.78 1.17
N TYR A 96 -9.38 7.05 1.62
CA TYR A 96 -8.31 7.59 2.48
C TYR A 96 -7.18 8.30 1.71
N ARG A 97 -7.51 9.00 0.61
CA ARG A 97 -6.55 9.75 -0.21
C ARG A 97 -6.42 11.20 0.22
#